data_AF-A0A2V7GCH8-F1
#
_entry.id   AF-A0A2V7GCH8-F1
#
_cell.length_a   1.000
_cell.length_b   1.000
_cell.length_c   1.000
_cell.angle_alpha   90.00
_cell.angle_beta   90.00
_cell.angle_gamma   90.00
#
_symmetry.space_group_name_H-M   'P 1'
#
loop_
_entity.id
_entity.type
_entity.pdbx_description
1 polymer ?
#
loop_
_entity_poly.entity_id
_entity_poly.type
_entity_poly.pdbx_seq_one_letter_code
_entity_poly.pdbx_strand_id
1 'polypeptide(L)'
;MICLEHGGECEPILRSYAGRGRPEILRLPVTEHVRRRSAEARRRRREAALNAYFQGAAPLRLALSGLALRLMSDRSDRAPLDGRDELEGALVGLDDAGGDTLGLGAIRAVDFAGRTLLVDTPVRDVHVAGLRLGARRSEARVM
;
A
#
# COMPACT_ATOMS: atom_id res chain seq x y z
N MET A 1 -11.67 -13.99 -19.62
CA MET A 1 -10.75 -12.84 -19.43
C MET A 1 -11.40 -11.62 -20.07
N ILE A 2 -11.42 -10.49 -19.39
CA ILE A 2 -11.91 -9.23 -19.95
C ILE A 2 -10.71 -8.36 -20.30
N CYS A 3 -10.66 -7.87 -21.53
CA CYS A 3 -9.66 -6.92 -22.00
C CYS A 3 -10.35 -5.58 -22.28
N LEU A 4 -9.96 -4.54 -21.54
CA LEU A 4 -10.36 -3.16 -21.80
C LEU A 4 -9.20 -2.45 -22.49
N GLU A 5 -9.35 -2.07 -23.76
CA GLU A 5 -8.27 -1.48 -24.54
C GLU A 5 -8.71 -0.29 -25.38
N HIS A 6 -7.77 0.62 -25.62
CA HIS A 6 -7.91 1.70 -26.58
C HIS A 6 -6.90 1.48 -27.71
N GLY A 7 -7.35 1.03 -28.88
CA GLY A 7 -6.50 0.92 -30.06
C GLY A 7 -5.46 -0.21 -30.02
N GLY A 8 -5.81 -1.38 -29.49
CA GLY A 8 -4.97 -2.59 -29.59
C GLY A 8 -3.79 -2.66 -28.62
N GLU A 9 -3.74 -1.80 -27.61
CA GLU A 9 -2.67 -1.74 -26.60
C GLU A 9 -2.42 -3.08 -25.88
N CYS A 10 -3.43 -3.96 -25.82
CA CYS A 10 -3.31 -5.26 -25.15
C CYS A 10 -2.84 -6.39 -26.06
N GLU A 11 -2.68 -6.16 -27.37
CA GLU A 11 -2.30 -7.19 -28.34
C GLU A 11 -1.04 -8.01 -27.95
N PRO A 12 0.04 -7.41 -27.38
CA PRO A 12 1.20 -8.18 -26.92
C PRO A 12 0.87 -9.23 -25.85
N ILE A 13 -0.13 -8.97 -25.01
CA ILE A 13 -0.60 -9.88 -23.97
C ILE A 13 -1.52 -10.95 -24.60
N LEU A 14 -2.46 -10.52 -25.45
CA LEU A 14 -3.52 -11.37 -25.99
C LEU A 14 -3.01 -12.44 -26.96
N ARG A 15 -1.92 -12.17 -27.70
CA ARG A 15 -1.31 -13.16 -28.60
C ARG A 15 -0.89 -14.46 -27.89
N SER A 16 -0.50 -14.38 -26.62
CA SER A 16 -0.11 -15.58 -25.85
C SER A 16 -1.26 -16.57 -25.62
N TYR A 17 -2.50 -16.09 -25.76
CA TYR A 17 -3.73 -16.85 -25.61
C TYR A 17 -4.37 -17.23 -26.95
N ALA A 18 -3.83 -16.75 -28.08
CA ALA A 18 -4.33 -17.08 -29.41
C ALA A 18 -4.27 -18.60 -29.64
N GLY A 19 -5.35 -19.17 -30.16
CA GLY A 19 -5.45 -20.61 -30.44
C GLY A 19 -5.64 -21.50 -29.21
N ARG A 20 -5.69 -20.95 -27.99
CA ARG A 20 -6.05 -21.71 -26.78
C ARG A 20 -7.57 -21.72 -26.61
N GLY A 21 -8.12 -22.87 -26.20
CA GLY A 21 -9.55 -22.96 -25.87
C GLY A 21 -9.94 -22.17 -24.62
N ARG A 22 -8.96 -21.78 -23.77
CA ARG A 22 -9.17 -20.98 -22.56
C ARG A 22 -7.96 -20.09 -22.21
N PRO A 23 -8.19 -18.95 -21.54
CA PRO A 23 -9.52 -18.37 -21.23
C PRO A 23 -10.18 -17.77 -22.47
N GLU A 24 -11.51 -17.77 -22.52
CA GLU A 24 -12.25 -16.96 -23.49
C GLU A 24 -11.93 -15.47 -23.28
N ILE A 25 -11.71 -14.73 -24.37
CA ILE A 25 -11.27 -13.33 -24.34
C ILE A 25 -12.41 -12.43 -24.81
N LEU A 26 -12.98 -11.67 -23.88
CA LEU A 26 -13.95 -10.62 -24.19
C LEU A 26 -13.21 -9.28 -24.32
N ARG A 27 -13.17 -8.72 -25.53
CA ARG A 27 -12.58 -7.40 -25.79
C ARG A 27 -13.64 -6.31 -25.69
N LEU A 28 -13.37 -5.30 -24.88
CA LEU A 28 -14.23 -4.15 -24.65
C LEU A 28 -13.51 -2.87 -25.11
N PRO A 29 -14.12 -2.05 -25.98
CA PRO A 29 -13.58 -0.74 -26.31
C PRO A 29 -13.71 0.19 -25.10
N VAL A 30 -12.78 1.13 -24.97
CA VAL A 30 -12.91 2.22 -23.99
C VAL A 30 -14.06 3.14 -24.40
N THR A 31 -14.98 3.42 -23.48
CA THR A 31 -16.09 4.36 -23.70
C THR A 31 -15.58 5.78 -23.98
N GLU A 32 -16.25 6.49 -24.87
CA GLU A 32 -15.98 7.91 -25.21
C GLU A 32 -16.07 8.87 -24.01
N HIS A 33 -16.72 8.45 -22.92
CA HIS A 33 -16.86 9.20 -21.67
C HIS A 33 -15.64 9.12 -20.76
N VAL A 34 -14.69 8.22 -21.06
CA VAL A 34 -13.45 8.10 -20.28
C VAL A 34 -12.56 9.32 -20.55
N ARG A 35 -11.94 9.84 -19.49
CA ARG A 35 -11.04 11.00 -19.55
C ARG A 35 -9.70 10.65 -18.92
N ARG A 36 -8.61 11.05 -19.57
CA ARG A 36 -7.26 10.91 -18.99
C ARG A 36 -7.17 11.76 -17.71
N ARG A 37 -6.69 11.13 -16.63
CA ARG A 37 -6.41 11.84 -15.37
C ARG A 37 -4.95 12.30 -15.35
N SER A 38 -4.74 13.59 -15.10
CA SER A 38 -3.39 14.13 -14.90
C SER A 38 -2.68 13.45 -13.72
N ALA A 39 -1.36 13.54 -13.68
CA ALA A 39 -0.57 13.02 -12.57
C ALA A 39 -1.00 13.64 -11.22
N GLU A 40 -1.30 14.94 -11.21
CA GLU A 40 -1.81 15.63 -10.04
C GLU A 40 -3.21 15.15 -9.61
N ALA A 41 -4.13 14.99 -10.55
CA ALA A 41 -5.47 14.49 -10.23
C ALA A 41 -5.40 13.08 -9.63
N ARG A 42 -4.47 12.24 -10.12
CA ARG A 42 -4.19 10.92 -9.52
C ARG A 42 -3.58 11.05 -8.12
N ARG A 43 -2.67 11.99 -7.90
CA ARG A 43 -2.08 12.26 -6.58
C ARG A 43 -3.15 12.69 -5.57
N ARG A 44 -3.92 13.74 -5.88
CA ARG A 44 -5.00 14.25 -5.02
C ARG A 44 -6.01 13.17 -4.65
N ARG A 45 -6.42 12.34 -5.62
CA ARG A 45 -7.34 11.22 -5.34
C ARG A 45 -6.74 10.18 -4.39
N ARG A 46 -5.44 9.84 -4.54
CA ARG A 46 -4.77 8.91 -3.63
C ARG A 46 -4.65 9.47 -2.22
N GLU A 47 -4.29 10.74 -2.08
CA GLU A 47 -4.22 11.41 -0.78
C GLU A 47 -5.60 11.47 -0.11
N ALA A 48 -6.64 11.85 -0.86
CA ALA A 48 -8.01 11.86 -0.33
C ALA A 48 -8.48 10.46 0.10
N ALA A 49 -8.20 9.41 -0.69
CA ALA A 49 -8.52 8.04 -0.32
C ALA A 49 -7.75 7.56 0.92
N LEU A 50 -6.47 7.95 1.03
CA LEU A 50 -5.66 7.62 2.22
C LEU A 50 -6.18 8.34 3.47
N ASN A 51 -6.49 9.63 3.36
CA ASN A 51 -7.07 10.40 4.46
C ASN A 51 -8.44 9.86 4.89
N ALA A 52 -9.25 9.40 3.92
CA ALA A 52 -10.53 8.74 4.19
C ALA A 52 -10.34 7.41 4.91
N TYR A 53 -9.35 6.60 4.50
CA TYR A 53 -9.01 5.35 5.16
C TYR A 53 -8.61 5.55 6.62
N PHE A 54 -7.84 6.60 6.93
CA PHE A 54 -7.42 6.92 8.30
C PHE A 54 -8.48 7.61 9.16
N GLN A 55 -9.70 7.85 8.63
CA GLN A 55 -10.79 8.37 9.47
C GLN A 55 -11.13 7.36 10.57
N GLY A 56 -11.09 7.80 11.82
CA GLY A 56 -11.34 6.93 12.99
C GLY A 56 -10.20 5.98 13.34
N ALA A 57 -9.00 6.21 12.79
CA ALA A 57 -7.78 5.53 13.20
C ALA A 57 -7.50 5.76 14.69
N ALA A 58 -7.07 4.71 15.37
CA ALA A 58 -6.74 4.76 16.78
C ALA A 58 -5.30 4.26 17.00
N PRO A 59 -4.69 4.59 18.14
CA PRO A 59 -3.33 4.18 18.44
C PRO A 59 -3.30 2.69 18.78
N LEU A 60 -2.53 1.92 18.01
CA LEU A 60 -2.23 0.50 18.26
C LEU A 60 -0.80 0.38 18.80
N ARG A 61 -0.68 -0.19 20.01
CA ARG A 61 0.61 -0.49 20.63
C ARG A 61 1.09 -1.87 20.20
N LEU A 62 2.27 -1.93 19.61
CA LEU A 62 2.92 -3.17 19.18
C LEU A 62 4.23 -3.35 19.95
N ALA A 63 4.52 -4.59 20.37
CA ALA A 63 5.83 -4.94 20.88
C ALA A 63 6.81 -5.12 19.70
N LEU A 64 8.01 -4.55 19.80
CA LEU A 64 9.05 -4.75 18.79
C LEU A 64 9.59 -6.20 18.83
N SER A 65 9.50 -6.85 19.99
CA SER A 65 9.87 -8.26 20.13
C SER A 65 8.91 -9.16 19.36
N GLY A 66 9.43 -9.91 18.39
CA GLY A 66 8.64 -10.82 17.55
C GLY A 66 8.01 -10.16 16.32
N LEU A 67 8.22 -8.85 16.12
CA LEU A 67 7.71 -8.13 14.96
C LEU A 67 8.73 -8.18 13.81
N ALA A 68 8.34 -8.80 12.69
CA ALA A 68 9.20 -8.85 11.51
C ALA A 68 9.16 -7.52 10.73
N LEU A 69 10.29 -6.86 10.55
CA LEU A 69 10.40 -5.67 9.70
C LEU A 69 10.77 -6.06 8.27
N ARG A 70 9.96 -5.66 7.30
CA ARG A 70 10.19 -5.88 5.87
C ARG A 70 10.28 -4.55 5.14
N LEU A 71 11.40 -4.33 4.48
CA LEU A 71 11.52 -3.26 3.49
C LEU A 71 10.96 -3.77 2.16
N MET A 72 10.27 -2.90 1.41
CA MET A 72 9.98 -3.22 0.00
C MET A 72 11.31 -3.24 -0.76
N SER A 73 11.85 -4.44 -0.96
CA SER A 73 13.24 -4.73 -1.31
C SER A 73 13.64 -4.42 -2.76
N ASP A 74 12.91 -3.59 -3.49
CA ASP A 74 13.17 -3.35 -4.92
C ASP A 74 13.44 -1.87 -5.27
N ARG A 75 13.95 -1.10 -4.31
CA ARG A 75 14.29 0.32 -4.51
C ARG A 75 15.65 0.61 -3.89
N SER A 76 16.72 0.21 -4.58
CA SER A 76 18.12 0.54 -4.29
C SER A 76 18.42 2.05 -4.17
N ASP A 77 17.47 2.91 -4.57
CA ASP A 77 17.65 4.37 -4.65
C ASP A 77 17.13 5.15 -3.43
N ARG A 78 16.89 4.49 -2.29
CA ARG A 78 16.63 5.20 -1.03
C ARG A 78 17.84 5.12 -0.13
N ALA A 79 18.21 6.28 0.42
CA ALA A 79 19.09 6.34 1.58
C ALA A 79 18.59 5.33 2.62
N PRO A 80 19.50 4.56 3.25
CA PRO A 80 19.13 3.72 4.37
C PRO A 80 18.36 4.56 5.40
N LEU A 81 17.44 3.91 6.13
CA LEU A 81 16.70 4.57 7.20
C LEU A 81 17.67 4.94 8.32
N ASP A 82 18.36 6.07 8.16
CA ASP A 82 19.46 6.50 9.00
C ASP A 82 18.89 7.38 10.12
N GLY A 83 18.04 6.79 10.98
CA GLY A 83 17.63 7.43 12.23
C GLY A 83 16.21 7.15 12.71
N ARG A 84 16.01 7.39 14.01
CA ARG A 84 14.71 7.29 14.70
C ARG A 84 13.66 8.23 14.10
N ASP A 85 14.09 9.42 13.67
CA ASP A 85 13.22 10.48 13.13
C ASP A 85 12.66 10.14 11.74
N GLU A 86 13.22 9.16 11.03
CA GLU A 86 12.72 8.73 9.72
C GLU A 86 11.61 7.68 9.78
N LEU A 87 11.45 6.99 10.92
CA LEU A 87 10.35 6.05 11.12
C LEU A 87 9.05 6.77 11.48
N GLU A 88 9.11 7.89 12.20
CA GLU A 88 7.91 8.64 12.55
C GLU A 88 7.26 9.26 11.29
N GLY A 89 5.95 9.06 11.15
CA GLY A 89 5.18 9.44 9.96
C GLY A 89 5.36 8.49 8.76
N ALA A 90 6.10 7.39 8.90
CA ALA A 90 6.20 6.38 7.84
C ALA A 90 4.89 5.58 7.72
N LEU A 91 4.41 5.40 6.48
CA LEU A 91 3.28 4.53 6.17
C LEU A 91 3.75 3.08 6.13
N VAL A 92 3.10 2.22 6.89
CA VAL A 92 3.39 0.79 7.01
C VAL A 92 2.19 -0.06 6.65
N GLY A 93 2.43 -1.22 6.04
CA GLY A 93 1.49 -2.33 6.04
C GLY A 93 1.63 -3.12 7.34
N LEU A 94 0.50 -3.47 7.95
CA LEU A 94 0.39 -4.36 9.11
C LEU A 94 0.15 -5.77 8.58
N ASP A 95 1.15 -6.64 8.69
CA ASP A 95 1.07 -8.01 8.20
C ASP A 95 0.77 -8.98 9.35
N ASP A 96 -0.01 -10.02 9.08
CA ASP A 96 -0.19 -11.16 9.98
C ASP A 96 1.02 -12.13 9.92
N ALA A 97 0.92 -13.27 10.61
CA ALA A 97 1.97 -14.28 10.64
C ALA A 97 2.16 -15.01 9.28
N GLY A 98 1.12 -15.08 8.45
CA GLY A 98 1.18 -15.62 7.08
C GLY A 98 1.82 -14.64 6.09
N GLY A 99 1.92 -13.36 6.48
CA GLY A 99 2.45 -12.29 5.64
C GLY A 99 1.38 -11.56 4.83
N ASP A 100 0.10 -11.83 5.11
CA ASP A 100 -1.02 -11.10 4.51
C ASP A 100 -1.19 -9.74 5.20
N THR A 101 -1.38 -8.69 4.40
CA THR A 101 -1.55 -7.32 4.91
C THR A 101 -2.98 -7.13 5.42
N LEU A 102 -3.12 -7.02 6.74
CA LEU A 102 -4.37 -6.74 7.46
C LEU A 102 -4.87 -5.31 7.24
N GLY A 103 -3.95 -4.38 6.99
CA GLY A 103 -4.25 -3.01 6.61
C GLY A 103 -3.04 -2.10 6.67
N LEU A 104 -3.29 -0.80 6.58
CA LEU A 104 -2.26 0.24 6.69
C LEU A 104 -2.24 0.86 8.09
N GLY A 105 -1.06 1.32 8.48
CA GLY A 105 -0.82 2.13 9.66
C GLY A 105 0.19 3.25 9.40
N ALA A 106 0.18 4.27 10.25
CA ALA A 106 1.19 5.32 10.28
C ALA A 106 1.97 5.24 11.59
N ILE A 107 3.30 5.13 11.53
CA ILE A 107 4.11 5.10 12.76
C ILE A 107 4.01 6.47 13.43
N ARG A 108 3.47 6.51 14.65
CA ARG A 108 3.38 7.72 15.45
C ARG A 108 4.63 7.96 16.27
N ALA A 109 5.15 6.91 16.90
CA ALA A 109 6.31 6.99 17.78
C ALA A 109 6.99 5.63 17.91
N VAL A 110 8.30 5.64 18.12
CA VAL A 110 9.11 4.45 18.37
C VAL A 110 9.85 4.57 19.70
N ASP A 111 9.53 3.70 20.65
CA ASP A 111 10.28 3.56 21.91
C ASP A 111 11.17 2.33 21.87
N PHE A 112 12.43 2.53 21.50
CA PHE A 112 13.44 1.47 21.47
C PHE A 112 13.83 0.98 22.86
N ALA A 113 13.72 1.81 23.90
CA ALA A 113 14.08 1.43 25.26
C ALA A 113 13.01 0.51 25.86
N GLY A 114 11.73 0.90 25.74
CA GLY A 114 10.59 0.08 26.13
C GLY A 114 10.26 -1.03 25.14
N ARG A 115 10.94 -1.09 23.99
CA ARG A 115 10.68 -2.02 22.87
C ARG A 115 9.23 -1.99 22.39
N THR A 116 8.67 -0.79 22.29
CA THR A 116 7.30 -0.59 21.82
C THR A 116 7.23 0.34 20.62
N LEU A 117 6.25 0.10 19.77
CA LEU A 117 5.93 0.91 18.60
C LEU A 117 4.46 1.36 18.71
N LEU A 118 4.21 2.63 18.46
CA LEU A 118 2.86 3.17 18.38
C LEU A 118 2.51 3.44 16.93
N VAL A 119 1.44 2.81 16.45
CA VAL A 119 0.98 2.94 15.06
C VAL A 119 -0.47 3.40 15.05
N ASP A 120 -0.77 4.43 14.27
CA ASP A 120 -2.14 4.84 14.03
C ASP A 120 -2.73 4.03 12.92
N THR A 121 -3.84 3.35 13.21
CA THR A 121 -4.48 2.48 12.23
C THR A 121 -5.99 2.39 12.49
N PRO A 122 -6.83 2.32 11.45
CA PRO A 122 -8.24 2.00 11.60
C PRO A 122 -8.48 0.49 11.86
N VAL A 123 -7.46 -0.36 11.71
CA VAL A 123 -7.57 -1.80 11.97
C VAL A 123 -7.58 -2.05 13.48
N ARG A 124 -8.56 -2.84 13.96
CA ARG A 124 -8.78 -3.11 15.38
C ARG A 124 -8.77 -4.61 15.66
N ASP A 125 -8.44 -4.97 16.90
CA ASP A 125 -8.53 -6.35 17.41
C ASP A 125 -7.79 -7.39 16.55
N VAL A 126 -6.64 -6.98 15.99
CA VAL A 126 -5.80 -7.82 15.12
C VAL A 126 -4.47 -8.18 15.77
N HIS A 127 -3.97 -9.36 15.45
CA HIS A 127 -2.62 -9.78 15.79
C HIS A 127 -1.65 -9.44 14.65
N VAL A 128 -0.87 -8.39 14.83
CA VAL A 128 0.17 -7.98 13.87
C VAL A 128 1.46 -8.72 14.17
N ALA A 129 1.99 -9.45 13.18
CA ALA A 129 3.26 -10.18 13.29
C ALA A 129 4.39 -9.57 12.46
N GLY A 130 4.06 -8.66 11.53
CA GLY A 130 5.07 -7.96 10.74
C GLY A 130 4.66 -6.55 10.32
N LEU A 131 5.67 -5.74 9.98
CA LEU A 131 5.49 -4.44 9.35
C LEU A 131 6.18 -4.41 8.00
N ARG A 132 5.48 -3.87 7.02
CA ARG A 132 6.00 -3.62 5.68
C ARG A 132 6.13 -2.12 5.45
N LEU A 133 7.36 -1.63 5.39
CA LEU A 133 7.64 -0.21 5.20
C LEU A 133 7.30 0.21 3.76
N GLY A 134 6.33 1.11 3.64
CA GLY A 134 5.87 1.65 2.36
C GLY A 134 6.78 2.75 1.81
N ALA A 135 6.69 2.99 0.50
CA ALA A 135 7.45 4.05 -0.15
C ALA A 135 6.88 5.47 0.08
N ARG A 136 5.85 5.65 0.92
CA ARG A 136 5.22 6.94 1.17
C ARG A 136 5.22 7.25 2.66
N ARG A 137 5.32 8.54 2.99
CA ARG A 137 5.04 9.06 4.33
C ARG A 137 3.58 9.51 4.37
N SER A 138 2.94 9.36 5.51
CA SER A 138 1.63 9.96 5.76
C SER A 138 1.84 11.38 6.30
N GLU A 139 1.35 12.38 5.56
CA GLU A 139 1.16 13.74 6.11
C GLU A 139 -0.14 13.83 6.94
N ALA A 140 -0.92 12.74 6.98
CA ALA A 140 -2.07 12.57 7.85
C ALA A 140 -1.58 12.57 9.31
N ARG A 141 -1.46 13.76 9.87
CA ARG A 141 -1.30 13.97 11.30
C ARG A 141 -2.63 13.57 11.93
N VAL A 142 -2.73 12.32 12.36
CA VAL A 142 -3.87 11.84 13.15
C VAL A 142 -3.83 12.63 14.46
N MET A 143 -4.71 13.64 14.55
CA MET A 143 -5.00 14.37 15.79
C MET A 143 -5.87 13.50 16.69
#